data_AF-A0A9D2G9H1-F1
#
_entry.id   AF-A0A9D2G9H1-F1
#
_cell.length_a   1.000
_cell.length_b   1.000
_cell.length_c   1.000
_cell.angle_alpha   90.00
_cell.angle_beta   90.00
_cell.angle_gamma   90.00
#
_symmetry.space_group_name_H-M   'P 1'
#
loop_
_entity.id
_entity.type
_entity.pdbx_description
1 polymer ?
#
loop_
_entity_poly.entity_id
_entity_poly.type
_entity_poly.pdbx_seq_one_letter_code
_entity_poly.pdbx_strand_id
1 'polypeptide(L)'
;MYKKVSTDMNFVGREKEVEKFWEENHIFEKSIEEREGCPEYIFYDGPPTANGKPHIGHVLTRVIKDMIPRYRTMKGYMVPRKAG
;
A
#
# COMPACT_ATOMS: atom_id res chain seq x y z
N MET A 1 -12.98 -26.75 2.30
CA MET A 1 -13.65 -26.50 1.00
C MET A 1 -13.48 -25.03 0.65
N TYR A 2 -13.15 -24.71 -0.60
CA TYR A 2 -12.97 -23.32 -1.05
C TYR A 2 -14.33 -22.65 -1.33
N LYS A 3 -14.40 -21.32 -1.14
CA LYS A 3 -15.55 -20.52 -1.60
C LYS A 3 -15.53 -20.48 -3.14
N LYS A 4 -16.70 -20.68 -3.75
CA LYS A 4 -16.87 -20.52 -5.20
C LYS A 4 -16.62 -19.06 -5.58
N VAL A 5 -15.74 -18.82 -6.54
CA VAL A 5 -15.40 -17.46 -7.02
C VAL A 5 -16.49 -17.00 -7.98
N SER A 6 -17.00 -15.79 -7.79
CA SER A 6 -17.94 -15.16 -8.72
C SER A 6 -17.21 -14.70 -9.99
N THR A 7 -17.82 -14.94 -11.15
CA THR A 7 -17.32 -14.50 -12.46
C THR A 7 -17.76 -13.07 -12.83
N ASP A 8 -18.45 -12.37 -11.92
CA ASP A 8 -18.74 -10.95 -12.11
C ASP A 8 -17.45 -10.09 -12.12
N MET A 9 -17.53 -8.93 -12.78
CA MET A 9 -16.45 -7.94 -12.86
C MET A 9 -16.62 -6.81 -11.84
N ASN A 10 -17.18 -7.11 -10.66
CA ASN A 10 -17.39 -6.10 -9.61
C ASN A 10 -16.09 -5.82 -8.84
N PHE A 11 -15.09 -5.24 -9.51
CA PHE A 11 -13.79 -4.95 -8.90
C PHE A 11 -13.88 -3.89 -7.81
N VAL A 12 -14.64 -2.81 -8.04
CA VAL A 12 -14.79 -1.72 -7.06
C VAL A 12 -15.36 -2.22 -5.73
N GLY A 13 -16.35 -3.11 -5.76
CA GLY A 13 -16.88 -3.73 -4.55
C GLY A 13 -15.84 -4.57 -3.82
N ARG A 14 -15.09 -5.40 -4.56
CA ARG A 14 -14.03 -6.26 -4.02
C ARG A 14 -12.85 -5.46 -3.46
N GLU A 15 -12.46 -4.38 -4.11
CA GLU A 15 -11.41 -3.47 -3.64
C GLU A 15 -11.78 -2.86 -2.28
N LYS A 16 -13.03 -2.41 -2.12
CA LYS A 16 -13.54 -1.89 -0.82
C LYS A 16 -13.55 -2.95 0.27
N GLU A 17 -13.89 -4.19 -0.06
CA GLU A 17 -13.83 -5.31 0.89
C GLU A 17 -12.39 -5.59 1.35
N VAL A 18 -11.42 -5.56 0.42
CA VAL A 18 -9.99 -5.74 0.72
C VAL A 18 -9.44 -4.58 1.53
N GLU A 19 -9.78 -3.33 1.17
CA GLU A 19 -9.38 -2.12 1.91
C GLU A 19 -9.88 -2.19 3.36
N LYS A 20 -11.16 -2.51 3.55
CA LYS A 20 -11.76 -2.71 4.87
C LYS A 20 -11.06 -3.82 5.66
N PHE A 21 -10.78 -4.95 5.02
CA PHE A 21 -10.03 -6.04 5.65
C PHE A 21 -8.64 -5.59 6.10
N TRP A 22 -7.91 -4.81 5.28
CA TRP A 22 -6.59 -4.30 5.64
C TRP A 22 -6.63 -3.34 6.83
N GLU A 23 -7.63 -2.46 6.87
CA GLU A 23 -7.86 -1.51 7.96
C GLU A 23 -8.22 -2.22 9.27
N GLU A 24 -9.24 -3.09 9.27
CA GLU A 24 -9.70 -3.81 10.46
C GLU A 24 -8.62 -4.71 11.07
N ASN A 25 -7.67 -5.18 10.25
CA ASN A 25 -6.62 -6.08 10.68
C ASN A 25 -5.25 -5.39 10.82
N HIS A 26 -5.16 -4.07 10.68
CA HIS A 26 -3.91 -3.30 10.79
C HIS A 26 -2.77 -3.92 9.96
N ILE A 27 -3.08 -4.31 8.71
CA ILE A 27 -2.15 -5.07 7.86
C ILE A 27 -0.91 -4.25 7.50
N PHE A 28 -1.05 -2.94 7.35
CA PHE A 28 0.07 -2.07 7.03
C PHE A 28 1.07 -2.04 8.19
N GLU A 29 0.59 -1.80 9.41
CA GLU A 29 1.39 -1.75 10.64
C GLU A 29 2.09 -3.08 10.88
N LYS A 30 1.36 -4.19 10.79
CA LYS A 30 1.93 -5.55 10.89
C LYS A 30 3.05 -5.78 9.88
N SER A 31 2.90 -5.31 8.64
CA SER A 31 3.94 -5.48 7.62
C SER A 31 5.25 -4.74 7.93
N ILE A 32 5.17 -3.68 8.76
CA ILE A 32 6.35 -2.95 9.26
C ILE A 32 6.93 -3.67 10.49
N GLU A 33 6.08 -4.04 11.46
CA GLU A 33 6.47 -4.76 12.68
C GLU A 33 7.16 -6.10 12.36
N GLU A 34 6.65 -6.86 11.39
CA GLU A 34 7.27 -8.12 10.91
C GLU A 34 8.67 -7.95 10.30
N ARG A 35 9.13 -6.71 10.11
CA ARG A 35 10.45 -6.38 9.56
C ARG A 35 11.30 -5.59 10.55
N GLU A 36 10.89 -5.47 11.81
CA GLU A 36 11.70 -4.82 12.83
C GLU A 36 13.08 -5.50 12.95
N GLY A 37 14.15 -4.70 13.01
CA GLY A 37 15.53 -5.19 13.05
C GLY A 37 16.10 -5.69 11.71
N CYS A 38 15.32 -5.73 10.63
CA CYS A 38 15.82 -6.03 9.28
C CYS A 38 16.53 -4.81 8.66
N PRO A 39 17.34 -5.00 7.60
CA PRO A 39 17.96 -3.89 6.88
C PRO A 39 16.92 -2.88 6.38
N GLU A 40 17.20 -1.60 6.58
CA GLU A 40 16.28 -0.53 6.17
C GLU A 40 16.37 -0.23 4.67
N TYR A 41 15.22 0.08 4.07
CA TYR A 41 15.13 0.72 2.76
C TYR A 41 14.36 2.03 2.92
N ILE A 42 15.07 3.15 2.84
CA ILE A 42 14.51 4.50 2.99
C ILE A 42 14.30 5.09 1.60
N PHE A 43 13.11 5.65 1.36
CA PHE A 43 12.83 6.46 0.18
C PHE A 43 12.20 7.78 0.62
N TYR A 44 12.47 8.84 -0.15
CA TYR A 44 11.94 10.16 0.12
C TYR A 44 10.78 10.43 -0.82
N ASP A 45 9.61 10.71 -0.24
CA ASP A 45 8.47 11.24 -0.98
C ASP A 45 8.45 12.77 -0.80
N GLY A 46 8.39 13.49 -1.92
CA GLY A 46 8.29 14.95 -1.89
C GLY A 46 6.88 15.36 -1.42
N PRO A 47 6.76 16.26 -0.43
CA PRO A 47 5.46 16.63 0.12
C PRO A 47 4.60 17.30 -0.97
N PRO A 48 3.36 16.81 -1.21
CA PRO A 48 2.44 17.51 -2.09
C PRO A 48 1.93 18.79 -1.42
N THR A 49 1.73 19.86 -2.18
CA THR A 49 1.01 21.03 -1.67
C THR A 49 -0.50 20.77 -1.72
N ALA A 50 -1.20 20.94 -0.60
CA ALA A 50 -2.64 20.68 -0.46
C ALA A 50 -3.55 21.78 -1.08
N ASN A 51 -3.11 22.40 -2.18
CA ASN A 51 -3.72 23.62 -2.74
C ASN A 51 -4.73 23.31 -3.87
N GLY A 52 -4.92 22.03 -4.21
CA GLY A 52 -5.77 21.61 -5.32
C GLY A 52 -6.11 20.12 -5.28
N LYS A 53 -7.07 19.71 -6.12
CA LYS A 53 -7.47 18.30 -6.24
C LYS A 53 -6.37 17.48 -6.92
N PRO A 54 -6.11 16.24 -6.47
CA PRO A 54 -5.24 15.32 -7.20
C PRO A 54 -5.71 15.09 -8.64
N HIS A 55 -4.75 14.87 -9.54
CA HIS A 55 -4.97 14.54 -10.96
C HIS A 55 -4.21 13.26 -11.32
N ILE A 56 -4.35 12.75 -12.55
CA ILE A 56 -3.80 11.45 -12.95
C ILE A 56 -2.28 11.30 -12.70
N GLY A 57 -1.49 12.36 -12.92
CA GLY A 57 -0.07 12.38 -12.56
C GLY A 57 0.22 12.11 -11.08
N HIS A 58 -0.66 12.52 -10.16
CA HIS A 58 -0.55 12.18 -8.74
C HIS A 58 -0.83 10.69 -8.50
N VAL A 59 -1.79 10.10 -9.21
CA VAL A 59 -2.09 8.67 -9.11
C VAL A 59 -0.92 7.84 -9.60
N LEU A 60 -0.40 8.13 -10.80
CA LEU A 60 0.71 7.38 -11.39
C LEU A 60 1.94 7.37 -10.47
N THR A 61 2.33 8.54 -9.97
CA THR A 61 3.50 8.66 -9.09
C THR A 61 3.29 7.94 -7.75
N ARG A 62 2.09 8.01 -7.16
CA ARG A 62 1.75 7.27 -5.94
C ARG A 62 1.76 5.76 -6.13
N VAL A 63 1.28 5.25 -7.26
CA VAL A 63 1.32 3.81 -7.57
C VAL A 63 2.76 3.29 -7.59
N ILE A 64 3.68 3.99 -8.25
CA ILE A 64 5.10 3.60 -8.28
C ILE A 64 5.71 3.67 -6.87
N LYS A 65 5.42 4.75 -6.13
CA LYS A 65 5.88 4.96 -4.76
C LYS A 65 5.30 3.98 -3.75
N ASP A 66 4.21 3.28 -4.05
CA ASP A 66 3.69 2.20 -3.20
C ASP A 66 4.21 0.81 -3.64
N MET A 67 4.31 0.58 -4.96
CA MET A 67 4.76 -0.70 -5.52
C MET A 67 6.20 -1.04 -5.12
N ILE A 68 7.13 -0.08 -5.21
CA ILE A 68 8.55 -0.32 -4.89
C ILE A 68 8.75 -0.66 -3.40
N PRO A 69 8.18 0.09 -2.44
CA PRO A 69 8.21 -0.30 -1.03
C PRO A 69 7.61 -1.67 -0.74
N ARG A 70 6.47 -2.03 -1.34
CA ARG A 70 5.89 -3.38 -1.16
C ARG A 70 6.85 -4.46 -1.62
N TYR A 71 7.45 -4.30 -2.80
CA TYR A 71 8.46 -5.21 -3.30
C TYR A 71 9.66 -5.32 -2.33
N ARG A 72 10.16 -4.20 -1.80
CA ARG A 72 11.27 -4.21 -0.84
C ARG A 72 10.90 -4.90 0.48
N THR A 73 9.70 -4.68 1.01
CA THR A 73 9.18 -5.41 2.18
C THR A 73 9.14 -6.93 1.94
N MET A 74 8.70 -7.36 0.74
CA MET A 74 8.71 -8.77 0.34
C MET A 74 10.12 -9.35 0.17
N LYS A 75 11.12 -8.51 -0.13
CA LYS A 75 12.54 -8.88 -0.18
C LYS A 75 13.24 -8.88 1.18
N GLY A 76 12.51 -8.64 2.27
CA GLY A 76 13.03 -8.72 3.63
C GLY A 76 13.58 -7.41 4.21
N TYR A 77 13.28 -6.27 3.59
CA TYR A 77 13.67 -4.96 4.12
C TYR A 77 12.62 -4.39 5.06
N MET A 78 13.06 -3.66 6.08
CA MET A 78 12.21 -2.73 6.82
C MET A 78 12.03 -1.47 5.99
N VAL A 79 10.79 -1.10 5.67
CA VAL A 79 10.52 0.04 4.77
C VAL A 79 9.65 1.06 5.50
N PRO A 80 10.23 1.96 6.31
CA PRO A 80 9.47 3.00 6.99
C PRO A 80 8.82 3.92 5.94
N ARG A 81 7.51 4.15 6.06
CA ARG A 81 6.75 5.01 5.14
C ARG A 81 6.13 6.16 5.92
N LYS A 82 6.44 7.38 5.51
CA LYS A 82 5.87 8.60 6.08
C LYS A 82 5.48 9.52 4.94
N ALA A 83 4.20 9.89 4.90
CA ALA A 83 3.74 10.97 4.04
C ALA A 83 4.13 12.32 4.66
N GLY A 84 4.55 13.25 3.82
CA GLY A 84 4.83 14.65 4.18
C GLY A 84 3.66 15.56 3.89
#